data_AF-A0A933AVL7-F1
#
_entry.id   AF-A0A933AVL7-F1
#
_cell.length_a   1.000
_cell.length_b   1.000
_cell.length_c   1.000
_cell.angle_alpha   90.00
_cell.angle_beta   90.00
_cell.angle_gamma   90.00
#
_symmetry.space_group_name_H-M   'P 1'
#
loop_
_entity.id
_entity.type
_entity.pdbx_description
1 polymer ?
#
loop_
_entity_poly.entity_id
_entity_poly.type
_entity_poly.pdbx_seq_one_letter_code
_entity_poly.pdbx_strand_id
1 'polypeptide(L)'
;MHSDHLGGSTRVTDASGNIVDSIGYACYGETRSGGSNLQTDRKFTGQVLDLSTGLYWYASRPYSPVLGRFTQADTVLADLRNPQAMNPYSYVLNNPLRYVDPSGHSFDEGG
;
A
#
# COMPACT_ATOMS: atom_id res chain seq x y z
N MET A 1 12.59 -10.38 7.70
CA MET A 1 11.23 -10.13 7.17
C MET A 1 11.26 -10.41 5.68
N HIS A 2 10.18 -10.96 5.13
CA HIS A 2 10.04 -11.24 3.69
C HIS A 2 8.98 -10.33 3.07
N SER A 3 9.26 -9.84 1.86
CA SER A 3 8.39 -8.98 1.07
C SER A 3 7.51 -9.81 0.14
N ASP A 4 6.28 -9.36 -0.15
CA ASP A 4 5.52 -9.86 -1.31
C ASP A 4 6.03 -9.24 -2.63
N HIS A 5 5.40 -9.64 -3.73
CA HIS A 5 5.72 -9.15 -5.07
C HIS A 5 5.47 -7.63 -5.22
N LEU A 6 4.67 -7.02 -4.33
CA LEU A 6 4.44 -5.57 -4.30
C LEU A 6 5.33 -4.86 -3.28
N GLY A 7 6.30 -5.56 -2.68
CA GLY A 7 7.24 -5.01 -1.69
C GLY A 7 6.65 -4.80 -0.29
N GLY A 8 5.43 -5.29 -0.02
CA GLY A 8 4.81 -5.24 1.30
C GLY A 8 5.38 -6.28 2.27
N SER A 9 5.51 -5.93 3.54
CA SER A 9 5.94 -6.86 4.59
C SER A 9 4.92 -7.98 4.74
N THR A 10 5.24 -9.24 4.42
CA THR A 10 4.27 -10.35 4.52
C THR A 10 4.61 -11.39 5.58
N ARG A 11 5.89 -11.55 5.95
CA ARG A 11 6.30 -12.58 6.94
C ARG A 11 7.43 -12.13 7.86
N VAL A 12 7.30 -12.46 9.13
CA VAL A 12 8.34 -12.36 10.16
C VAL A 12 8.81 -13.76 10.54
N THR A 13 10.13 -13.97 10.52
CA THR A 13 10.76 -15.22 10.95
C THR A 13 11.67 -14.95 12.15
N ASP A 14 11.79 -15.94 13.04
CA ASP A 14 12.79 -15.91 14.12
C ASP A 14 14.20 -16.19 13.59
N ALA A 15 15.20 -16.16 14.49
CA ALA A 15 16.60 -16.44 14.16
C ALA A 15 16.84 -17.90 13.69
N SER A 16 15.88 -18.80 13.91
CA SER A 16 15.91 -20.20 13.49
C SER A 16 15.16 -20.44 12.18
N GLY A 17 14.55 -19.41 11.59
CA GLY A 17 13.80 -19.50 10.34
C GLY A 17 12.34 -19.92 10.49
N ASN A 18 11.81 -20.07 11.71
CA ASN A 18 10.39 -20.37 11.92
C ASN A 18 9.55 -19.11 11.71
N ILE A 19 8.37 -19.26 11.13
CA ILE A 19 7.41 -18.15 10.95
C ILE A 19 6.82 -17.80 12.32
N VAL A 20 7.07 -16.57 12.78
CA VAL A 20 6.56 -16.02 14.05
C VAL A 20 5.26 -15.26 13.84
N ASP A 21 5.12 -14.63 12.67
CA ASP A 21 3.90 -13.94 12.26
C ASP A 21 3.86 -13.78 10.73
N SER A 22 2.65 -13.70 10.19
CA SER A 22 2.41 -13.43 8.77
C SER A 22 1.23 -12.50 8.63
N ILE A 23 1.30 -11.55 7.71
CA ILE A 23 0.22 -10.63 7.40
C ILE A 23 -0.27 -10.87 5.97
N GLY A 24 -1.60 -10.91 5.82
CA GLY A 24 -2.27 -11.01 4.53
C GLY A 24 -2.99 -9.71 4.20
N TYR A 25 -2.80 -9.20 2.99
CA TYR A 25 -3.46 -8.00 2.49
C TYR A 25 -4.56 -8.33 1.47
N ALA A 26 -5.63 -7.54 1.47
CA ALA A 26 -6.56 -7.46 0.33
C ALA A 26 -5.90 -6.70 -0.84
N CYS A 27 -6.54 -6.71 -2.01
CA CYS A 27 -6.02 -6.07 -3.22
C CYS A 27 -5.67 -4.58 -3.01
N TYR A 28 -6.35 -3.89 -2.09
CA TYR A 28 -6.15 -2.47 -1.79
C TYR A 28 -5.37 -2.22 -0.47
N GLY A 29 -4.73 -3.24 0.10
CA GLY A 29 -3.86 -3.07 1.28
C GLY A 29 -4.56 -3.14 2.63
N GLU A 30 -5.86 -3.48 2.66
CA GLU A 30 -6.57 -3.80 3.90
C GLU A 30 -5.98 -5.08 4.51
N THR A 31 -5.70 -5.05 5.82
CA THR A 31 -5.16 -6.22 6.51
C THR A 31 -6.28 -7.23 6.76
N ARG A 32 -6.21 -8.40 6.12
CA ARG A 32 -7.22 -9.47 6.26
C ARG A 32 -6.92 -10.43 7.39
N SER A 33 -5.65 -10.68 7.68
CA SER A 33 -5.25 -11.68 8.67
C SER A 33 -3.83 -11.45 9.17
N GLY A 34 -3.63 -11.70 10.47
CA GLY A 34 -2.33 -11.70 11.14
C GLY A 34 -1.65 -10.33 11.20
N GLY A 35 -0.35 -10.31 11.52
CA GLY A 35 0.42 -9.08 11.63
C GLY A 35 0.27 -8.32 12.94
N SER A 36 -0.25 -8.99 13.97
CA SER A 36 -0.38 -8.48 15.34
C SER A 36 0.95 -8.43 16.09
N ASN A 37 1.91 -9.27 15.69
CA ASN A 37 3.26 -9.37 16.25
C ASN A 37 4.32 -8.75 15.32
N LEU A 38 3.90 -8.16 14.19
CA LEU A 38 4.79 -7.37 13.34
C LEU A 38 5.25 -6.12 14.10
N GLN A 39 6.50 -6.12 14.54
CA GLN A 39 7.17 -4.94 15.11
C GLN A 39 7.59 -3.96 14.01
N THR A 40 6.68 -3.62 13.10
CA THR A 40 6.91 -2.61 12.06
C THR A 40 5.61 -1.89 11.71
N ASP A 41 5.75 -0.60 11.48
CA ASP A 41 4.75 0.31 10.95
C ASP A 41 4.66 0.21 9.41
N ARG A 42 5.71 -0.28 8.73
CA ARG A 42 5.72 -0.51 7.28
C ARG A 42 5.01 -1.80 6.90
N LYS A 43 3.88 -1.65 6.21
CA LYS A 43 2.96 -2.73 5.86
C LYS A 43 2.80 -2.82 4.33
N PHE A 44 1.60 -2.60 3.81
CA PHE A 44 1.29 -2.73 2.38
C PHE A 44 2.22 -1.86 1.51
N THR A 45 2.79 -2.44 0.46
CA THR A 45 3.74 -1.77 -0.47
C THR A 45 4.93 -1.07 0.21
N GLY A 46 5.27 -1.47 1.45
CA GLY A 46 6.34 -0.85 2.23
C GLY A 46 5.98 0.49 2.86
N GLN A 47 4.72 0.91 2.78
CA GLN A 47 4.23 2.19 3.30
C GLN A 47 3.86 2.11 4.77
N VAL A 48 4.00 3.23 5.47
CA VAL A 48 3.74 3.34 6.91
C VAL A 48 2.23 3.39 7.15
N LEU A 49 1.70 2.45 7.93
CA LEU A 49 0.32 2.49 8.41
C LEU A 49 0.25 3.28 9.72
N ASP A 50 -0.48 4.38 9.72
CA ASP A 50 -0.85 5.07 10.94
C ASP A 50 -2.07 4.36 11.57
N LEU A 51 -1.83 3.68 12.70
CA LEU A 51 -2.86 2.92 13.41
C LEU A 51 -3.92 3.82 14.07
N SER A 52 -3.63 5.10 14.30
CA SER A 52 -4.59 6.03 14.89
C SER A 52 -5.70 6.43 13.91
N THR A 53 -5.36 6.50 12.62
CA THR A 53 -6.26 6.88 11.54
C THR A 53 -6.68 5.72 10.64
N GLY A 54 -5.91 4.62 10.64
CA GLY A 54 -6.09 3.50 9.72
C GLY A 54 -5.66 3.82 8.28
N LEU A 55 -4.87 4.87 8.08
CA LEU A 55 -4.42 5.35 6.78
C LEU A 55 -2.95 5.01 6.54
N TYR A 56 -2.61 4.73 5.28
CA TYR A 56 -1.22 4.64 4.87
C TYR A 56 -0.68 6.01 4.47
N TRP A 57 0.57 6.29 4.86
CA TRP A 57 1.26 7.50 4.47
C TRP A 57 2.14 7.27 3.24
N TYR A 58 1.68 7.74 2.08
CA TYR A 58 2.37 7.63 0.80
C TYR A 58 3.13 8.92 0.50
N ALA A 59 4.07 9.29 1.38
CA ALA A 59 4.93 10.49 1.35
C ALA A 59 4.20 11.84 1.26
N SER A 60 3.40 12.06 0.23
CA SER A 60 2.63 13.27 -0.06
C SER A 60 1.14 13.13 0.27
N ARG A 61 0.57 11.93 0.25
CA ARG A 61 -0.87 11.72 0.40
C ARG A 61 -1.24 10.62 1.40
N PRO A 62 -2.28 10.84 2.23
CA PRO A 62 -2.88 9.77 3.00
C PRO A 62 -3.73 8.87 2.09
N TYR A 63 -3.56 7.56 2.23
CA TYR A 63 -4.28 6.52 1.48
C TYR A 63 -5.16 5.69 2.41
N SER A 64 -6.43 5.52 2.03
CA SER A 64 -7.36 4.66 2.76
C SER A 64 -7.42 3.28 2.11
N PRO A 65 -6.97 2.22 2.79
CA PRO A 65 -7.05 0.85 2.28
C PRO A 65 -8.49 0.32 2.24
N VAL A 66 -9.37 0.84 3.12
CA VAL A 66 -10.80 0.48 3.17
C VAL A 66 -11.55 1.04 1.96
N LEU A 67 -11.23 2.28 1.54
CA LEU A 67 -11.83 2.90 0.36
C LEU A 67 -11.11 2.52 -0.94
N GLY A 68 -9.87 2.02 -0.84
CA GLY A 68 -9.00 1.75 -1.99
C GLY A 68 -8.53 3.01 -2.71
N ARG A 69 -8.48 4.16 -2.02
CA ARG A 69 -8.28 5.49 -2.63
C ARG A 69 -7.51 6.44 -1.72
N PHE A 70 -6.88 7.46 -2.30
CA PHE A 70 -6.32 8.58 -1.54
C PHE A 70 -7.44 9.41 -0.92
N THR A 71 -7.20 9.95 0.28
CA THR A 71 -8.16 10.86 0.95
C THR A 71 -7.95 12.32 0.54
N GLN A 72 -6.82 12.62 -0.11
CA GLN A 72 -6.49 13.91 -0.68
C GLN A 72 -6.35 13.82 -2.20
N ALA A 73 -6.80 14.87 -2.91
CA ALA A 73 -6.64 14.98 -4.35
C ALA A 73 -5.15 15.11 -4.74
N ASP A 74 -4.77 14.48 -5.85
CA ASP A 74 -3.47 14.71 -6.48
C ASP A 74 -3.30 16.17 -6.88
N THR A 75 -2.13 16.73 -6.60
CA THR A 75 -1.73 18.06 -7.07
C THR A 75 -1.12 18.02 -8.46
N VAL A 76 -0.72 16.84 -8.94
CA VAL A 76 -0.23 16.62 -10.31
C VAL A 76 -1.43 16.51 -11.25
N LEU A 77 -1.45 17.34 -12.28
CA LEU A 77 -2.51 17.31 -13.29
C LEU A 77 -2.44 15.99 -14.07
N ALA A 78 -3.55 15.25 -14.04
CA ALA A 78 -3.76 14.07 -14.85
C ALA A 78 -3.60 14.36 -16.34
N ASP A 79 -2.98 13.42 -17.08
CA ASP A 79 -2.97 13.46 -18.54
C ASP A 79 -4.41 13.52 -19.07
N LEU A 80 -4.77 14.64 -19.70
CA LEU A 80 -6.10 14.87 -20.27
C LEU A 80 -6.47 13.86 -21.38
N ARG A 81 -5.49 13.12 -21.89
CA ARG A 81 -5.68 12.02 -22.86
C ARG A 81 -6.05 10.69 -22.21
N ASN A 82 -5.92 10.57 -20.88
CA ASN A 82 -6.26 9.36 -20.13
C ASN A 82 -7.41 9.64 -19.14
N PRO A 83 -8.65 9.27 -19.49
CA PRO A 83 -9.82 9.47 -18.61
C PRO A 83 -9.69 8.81 -17.24
N GLN A 84 -8.93 7.72 -17.11
CA GLN A 84 -8.68 7.09 -15.80
C GLN A 84 -7.73 7.91 -14.92
N ALA A 85 -6.78 8.63 -15.53
CA ALA A 85 -5.88 9.52 -14.79
C ALA A 85 -6.64 10.72 -14.22
N MET A 86 -7.75 11.13 -14.84
CA MET A 86 -8.56 12.28 -14.40
C MET A 86 -9.22 12.12 -13.03
N ASN A 87 -9.07 10.96 -12.38
CA ASN A 87 -9.52 10.75 -11.01
C ASN A 87 -8.39 11.09 -10.01
N PRO A 88 -8.36 12.28 -9.40
CA PRO A 88 -7.26 12.70 -8.55
C PRO A 88 -7.16 11.92 -7.22
N TYR A 89 -8.13 11.05 -6.94
CA TYR A 89 -8.16 10.21 -5.74
C TYR A 89 -7.85 8.73 -6.03
N SER A 90 -7.71 8.33 -7.29
CA SER A 90 -7.46 6.92 -7.61
C SER A 90 -6.07 6.48 -7.17
N TYR A 91 -5.98 5.27 -6.63
CA TYR A 91 -4.71 4.60 -6.38
C TYR A 91 -4.36 3.74 -7.60
N VAL A 92 -3.19 3.96 -8.22
CA VAL A 92 -2.62 3.11 -9.30
C VAL A 92 -3.60 2.73 -10.42
N LEU A 93 -4.34 3.71 -10.94
CA LEU A 93 -5.37 3.51 -11.99
C LEU A 93 -6.43 2.44 -11.63
N ASN A 94 -6.66 2.21 -10.35
CA ASN A 94 -7.50 1.13 -9.80
C ASN A 94 -7.01 -0.29 -10.15
N ASN A 95 -5.70 -0.47 -10.38
CA ASN A 95 -5.08 -1.78 -10.58
C ASN A 95 -3.93 -2.05 -9.59
N PRO A 96 -4.24 -2.16 -8.28
CA PRO A 96 -3.25 -2.33 -7.22
C PRO A 96 -2.63 -3.73 -7.13
N LEU A 97 -3.08 -4.68 -7.97
CA LEU A 97 -2.45 -5.98 -8.10
C LEU A 97 -1.25 -5.96 -9.06
N ARG A 98 -1.18 -4.97 -9.95
CA ARG A 98 -0.11 -4.83 -10.93
C ARG A 98 0.84 -3.68 -10.60
N TYR A 99 0.31 -2.61 -10.04
CA TYR A 99 1.08 -1.38 -9.85
C TYR A 99 1.12 -0.96 -8.39
N VAL A 100 2.21 -0.28 -8.04
CA VAL A 100 2.46 0.34 -6.74
C VAL A 100 2.67 1.83 -6.95
N ASP A 101 2.29 2.67 -6.00
CA ASP A 101 2.65 4.10 -6.00
C ASP A 101 3.69 4.37 -4.90
N PRO A 102 4.99 4.44 -5.17
CA PRO A 102 5.98 4.68 -4.13
C PRO A 102 5.95 6.12 -3.58
N SER A 103 5.57 7.08 -4.42
CA SER A 103 5.70 8.52 -4.17
C SER A 103 4.40 9.20 -3.72
N GLY A 104 3.27 8.50 -3.86
CA GLY A 104 1.95 9.07 -3.75
C GLY A 104 1.60 9.98 -4.91
N HIS A 105 2.23 9.88 -6.08
CA HIS A 105 1.93 10.68 -7.28
C HIS A 105 2.10 9.92 -8.60
N SER A 106 2.67 8.71 -8.57
CA SER A 106 3.08 8.00 -9.78
C SER A 106 3.03 6.50 -9.55
N PHE A 107 2.43 5.77 -10.49
CA PHE A 107 2.40 4.31 -10.44
C PHE A 107 3.59 3.70 -11.17
N ASP A 108 4.22 2.69 -10.56
CA ASP A 108 5.26 1.84 -11.13
C ASP A 108 4.76 0.38 -11.21
N GLU A 109 5.35 -0.43 -12.10
CA GLU A 109 5.10 -1.87 -12.11
C GLU A 109 5.61 -2.53 -10.82
N GLY A 110 4.74 -3.28 -10.15
CA GLY A 110 5.11 -4.13 -9.02
C GLY A 110 5.99 -5.29 -9.48
N GLY A 111 7.09 -5.55 -8.76
CA GLY A 111 8.13 -6.51 -9.11
C GLY A 111 7.75 -7.99 -9.02
#